data_AF-A0A8E6B602-F1
#
_entry.id   AF-A0A8E6B602-F1
#
_cell.length_a   1.000
_cell.length_b   1.000
_cell.length_c   1.000
_cell.angle_alpha   90.00
_cell.angle_beta   90.00
_cell.angle_gamma   90.00
#
_symmetry.space_group_name_H-M   'P 1'
#
loop_
_entity.id
_entity.type
_entity.pdbx_description
1 polymer ?
#
loop_
_entity_poly.entity_id
_entity_poly.type
_entity_poly.pdbx_seq_one_letter_code
_entity_poly.pdbx_strand_id
1 'polypeptide(L)'
;MADGYPEEFQTRLVPEGAIKIPLPDIQQPNGYSCGAAALMAIASYYHRGPHDIQAFETLLGTTPEEGTDYRKIVACARQLDLQVEVQVGMSLGRLKSWLNRGVPVICSIQAYSPHVGSYSLNQNDSGHYVVGVGYDSEGYLYFMDPDSQSRVPELPNPAYAAIHQEDMLLRWHDNEGTVTHPEIVYHLGIAICPKDSPCLRVRIID
;
A
#
# COMPACT_ATOMS: atom_id res chain seq x y z
N MET A 1 -21.12 -17.64 -15.35
CA MET A 1 -19.91 -17.71 -16.18
C MET A 1 -18.82 -17.18 -15.27
N ALA A 2 -17.88 -18.03 -14.89
CA ALA A 2 -16.82 -17.67 -13.95
C ALA A 2 -15.76 -16.90 -14.75
N ASP A 3 -15.84 -15.57 -14.70
CA ASP A 3 -14.81 -14.71 -15.24
C ASP A 3 -13.66 -14.71 -14.23
N GLY A 4 -12.84 -15.75 -14.30
CA GLY A 4 -11.61 -15.88 -13.55
C GLY A 4 -10.61 -14.85 -14.06
N TYR A 5 -10.48 -13.74 -13.32
CA TYR A 5 -9.42 -12.77 -13.49
C TYR A 5 -8.07 -13.43 -13.17
N PRO A 6 -7.02 -13.24 -13.98
CA PRO A 6 -5.73 -13.90 -13.74
C PRO A 6 -5.12 -13.44 -12.41
N GLU A 7 -4.53 -14.36 -11.65
CA GLU A 7 -3.81 -14.08 -10.41
C GLU A 7 -2.70 -13.03 -10.65
N GLU A 8 -2.90 -11.80 -10.17
CA GLU A 8 -2.03 -10.63 -10.46
C GLU A 8 -0.87 -10.43 -9.48
N PHE A 9 -0.88 -11.19 -8.40
CA PHE A 9 0.23 -11.28 -7.46
C PHE A 9 0.86 -12.66 -7.59
N GLN A 10 2.19 -12.68 -7.63
CA GLN A 10 2.89 -13.94 -7.83
C GLN A 10 2.80 -14.78 -6.55
N THR A 11 2.14 -15.93 -6.66
CA THR A 11 2.09 -16.97 -5.64
C THR A 11 3.51 -17.44 -5.32
N ARG A 12 4.08 -16.93 -4.23
CA ARG A 12 5.48 -17.14 -3.89
C ARG A 12 5.68 -17.34 -2.40
N LEU A 13 6.55 -18.29 -2.05
CA LEU A 13 7.04 -18.42 -0.69
C LEU A 13 7.87 -17.19 -0.33
N VAL A 14 7.52 -16.55 0.78
CA VAL A 14 8.27 -15.41 1.30
C VAL A 14 9.59 -15.91 1.92
N PRO A 15 10.77 -15.50 1.42
CA PRO A 15 12.05 -15.90 1.99
C PRO A 15 12.21 -15.42 3.44
N GLU A 16 13.01 -16.15 4.21
CA GLU A 16 13.35 -15.74 5.58
C GLU A 16 13.99 -14.34 5.58
N GLY A 17 13.52 -13.47 6.49
CA GLY A 17 14.03 -12.10 6.61
C GLY A 17 13.58 -11.13 5.50
N ALA A 18 12.78 -11.57 4.52
CA ALA A 18 12.25 -10.69 3.48
C ALA A 18 11.21 -9.70 4.02
N ILE A 19 10.35 -10.14 4.95
CA ILE A 19 9.43 -9.27 5.70
C ILE A 19 10.20 -8.54 6.78
N LYS A 20 10.22 -7.21 6.69
CA LYS A 20 10.91 -6.32 7.64
C LYS A 20 9.94 -5.77 8.67
N ILE A 21 8.67 -5.63 8.31
CA ILE A 21 7.62 -5.05 9.15
C ILE A 21 6.43 -6.01 9.16
N PRO A 22 6.24 -6.82 10.22
CA PRO A 22 5.14 -7.77 10.29
C PRO A 22 3.85 -7.05 10.68
N LEU A 23 3.24 -6.32 9.73
CA LEU A 23 1.97 -5.64 9.95
C LEU A 23 0.85 -6.66 10.25
N PRO A 24 -0.13 -6.27 11.07
CA PRO A 24 -1.34 -7.08 11.22
C PRO A 24 -2.05 -7.18 9.88
N ASP A 25 -2.65 -8.33 9.67
CA ASP A 25 -3.42 -8.64 8.48
C ASP A 25 -4.83 -8.03 8.60
N ILE A 26 -5.04 -6.88 7.94
CA ILE A 26 -6.33 -6.16 7.93
C ILE A 26 -6.92 -6.21 6.52
N GLN A 27 -8.07 -6.89 6.40
CA GLN A 27 -8.81 -6.99 5.15
C GLN A 27 -9.85 -5.88 5.04
N GLN A 28 -10.00 -5.32 3.84
CA GLN A 28 -11.11 -4.42 3.55
C GLN A 28 -12.43 -5.21 3.45
N PRO A 29 -13.54 -4.69 4.01
CA PRO A 29 -14.83 -5.39 3.95
C PRO A 29 -15.59 -5.20 2.62
N ASN A 30 -15.13 -4.29 1.76
CA ASN A 30 -15.79 -3.86 0.54
C ASN A 30 -14.75 -3.44 -0.52
N GLY A 31 -15.17 -3.09 -1.75
CA GLY A 31 -14.26 -2.76 -2.86
C GLY A 31 -13.59 -1.38 -2.82
N TYR A 32 -13.81 -0.56 -1.80
CA TYR A 32 -13.39 0.86 -1.78
C TYR A 32 -12.65 1.29 -0.50
N SER A 33 -12.47 0.38 0.47
CA SER A 33 -11.85 0.66 1.76
C SER A 33 -10.37 0.25 1.87
N CYS A 34 -9.66 0.07 0.76
CA CYS A 34 -8.24 -0.27 0.75
C CYS A 34 -7.38 0.74 1.53
N GLY A 35 -7.61 2.05 1.33
CA GLY A 35 -6.89 3.12 2.05
C GLY A 35 -7.17 3.12 3.55
N ALA A 36 -8.40 2.84 3.96
CA ALA A 36 -8.80 2.72 5.36
C ALA A 36 -8.13 1.52 6.03
N ALA A 37 -8.15 0.36 5.38
CA ALA A 37 -7.51 -0.86 5.87
C ALA A 37 -5.98 -0.72 5.92
N ALA A 38 -5.37 -0.11 4.91
CA ALA A 38 -3.94 0.18 4.86
C ALA A 38 -3.49 1.05 6.05
N LEU A 39 -4.21 2.15 6.33
CA LEU A 39 -3.90 2.99 7.48
C LEU A 39 -4.18 2.28 8.80
N MET A 40 -5.28 1.53 8.91
CA MET A 40 -5.63 0.76 10.11
C MET A 40 -4.56 -0.27 10.46
N ALA A 41 -3.98 -0.95 9.47
CA ALA A 41 -2.91 -1.92 9.69
C ALA A 41 -1.66 -1.27 10.29
N ILE A 42 -1.23 -0.14 9.73
CA ILE A 42 -0.08 0.63 10.25
C ILE A 42 -0.37 1.19 11.64
N ALA A 43 -1.56 1.77 11.84
CA ALA A 43 -1.95 2.35 13.12
C ALA A 43 -2.01 1.28 14.22
N SER A 44 -2.58 0.11 13.91
CA SER A 44 -2.63 -1.04 14.82
C SER A 44 -1.24 -1.56 15.17
N TYR A 45 -0.33 -1.65 14.19
CA TYR A 45 1.06 -2.04 14.41
C TYR A 45 1.80 -1.11 15.39
N TYR A 46 1.47 0.18 15.38
CA TYR A 46 2.01 1.17 16.31
C TYR A 46 1.13 1.43 17.54
N HIS A 47 0.09 0.64 17.76
CA HIS A 47 -0.86 0.80 18.87
C HIS A 47 -1.45 2.22 18.92
N ARG A 48 -1.99 2.67 17.79
CA ARG A 48 -2.64 3.98 17.60
C ARG A 48 -4.01 3.82 16.95
N GLY A 49 -4.89 4.77 17.23
CA GLY A 49 -6.21 4.86 16.61
C GLY A 49 -7.21 3.80 17.08
N PRO A 50 -8.39 3.80 16.46
CA PRO A 50 -9.41 2.79 16.74
C PRO A 50 -9.00 1.42 16.20
N HIS A 51 -9.59 0.34 16.73
CA HIS A 51 -9.45 -1.02 16.20
C HIS A 51 -10.66 -1.42 15.36
N ASP A 52 -11.25 -0.46 14.65
CA ASP A 52 -12.48 -0.63 13.88
C ASP A 52 -12.32 0.04 12.51
N ILE A 53 -12.55 -0.74 11.45
CA ILE A 53 -12.44 -0.29 10.07
C ILE A 53 -13.49 0.77 9.74
N GLN A 54 -14.70 0.68 10.29
CA GLN A 54 -15.78 1.65 10.03
C GLN A 54 -15.42 3.03 10.61
N ALA A 55 -14.72 3.05 11.75
CA ALA A 55 -14.19 4.27 12.31
C ALA A 55 -13.13 4.90 11.40
N PHE A 56 -12.25 4.10 10.79
CA PHE A 56 -11.29 4.60 9.80
C PHE A 56 -11.97 5.11 8.53
N GLU A 57 -12.95 4.38 7.98
CA GLU A 57 -13.74 4.84 6.83
C GLU A 57 -14.39 6.20 7.12
N THR A 58 -14.97 6.37 8.31
CA THR A 58 -15.57 7.63 8.74
C THR A 58 -14.54 8.76 8.87
N LEU A 59 -13.39 8.49 9.50
CA LEU A 59 -12.31 9.49 9.69
C LEU A 59 -11.70 9.94 8.36
N LEU A 60 -11.61 9.02 7.41
CA LEU A 60 -11.02 9.27 6.09
C LEU A 60 -12.03 9.83 5.09
N GLY A 61 -13.32 9.71 5.38
CA GLY A 61 -14.38 10.04 4.43
C GLY A 61 -14.40 9.07 3.25
N THR A 62 -14.09 7.80 3.50
CA THR A 62 -14.03 6.75 2.49
C THR A 62 -15.42 6.46 1.93
N THR A 63 -15.58 6.48 0.61
CA THR A 63 -16.88 6.25 -0.06
C THR A 63 -16.77 5.26 -1.22
N PRO A 64 -17.87 4.61 -1.63
CA PRO A 64 -17.89 3.79 -2.84
C PRO A 64 -17.52 4.54 -4.12
N GLU A 65 -17.84 5.83 -4.19
CA GLU A 65 -17.67 6.64 -5.40
C GLU A 65 -16.23 7.16 -5.58
N GLU A 66 -15.55 7.50 -4.50
CA GLU A 66 -14.24 8.16 -4.52
C GLU A 66 -13.13 7.33 -3.88
N GLY A 67 -13.46 6.23 -3.21
CA GLY A 67 -12.49 5.48 -2.42
C GLY A 67 -11.96 6.32 -1.26
N THR A 68 -10.65 6.42 -1.10
CA THR A 68 -9.99 7.17 -0.03
C THR A 68 -8.93 8.12 -0.62
N ASP A 69 -9.05 9.43 -0.38
CA ASP A 69 -8.01 10.40 -0.77
C ASP A 69 -6.75 10.24 0.11
N TYR A 70 -5.58 10.06 -0.49
CA TYR A 70 -4.31 9.94 0.23
C TYR A 70 -4.02 11.13 1.17
N ARG A 71 -4.52 12.32 0.87
CA ARG A 71 -4.37 13.50 1.74
C ARG A 71 -5.15 13.33 3.04
N LYS A 72 -6.29 12.63 3.01
CA LYS A 72 -7.05 12.26 4.19
C LYS A 72 -6.31 11.21 5.01
N ILE A 73 -5.65 10.24 4.36
CA ILE A 73 -4.76 9.27 5.03
C ILE A 73 -3.67 10.01 5.82
N VAL A 74 -3.01 10.98 5.17
CA VAL A 74 -1.95 11.79 5.80
C VAL A 74 -2.48 12.61 6.98
N ALA A 75 -3.65 13.25 6.81
CA ALA A 75 -4.27 14.04 7.87
C ALA A 75 -4.67 13.17 9.07
N CYS A 76 -5.33 12.03 8.82
CA CYS A 76 -5.75 11.09 9.84
C CYS A 76 -4.54 10.50 10.58
N ALA A 77 -3.51 10.04 9.87
CA ALA A 77 -2.28 9.53 10.49
C ALA A 77 -1.64 10.56 11.45
N ARG A 78 -1.59 11.84 11.04
CA ARG A 78 -1.09 12.92 11.91
C ARG A 78 -1.96 13.15 13.14
N GLN A 79 -3.29 13.02 13.02
CA GLN A 79 -4.22 13.10 14.15
C GLN A 79 -4.03 11.92 15.13
N LEU A 80 -3.63 10.76 14.63
CA LEU A 80 -3.28 9.58 15.42
C LEU A 80 -1.88 9.66 16.06
N ASP A 81 -1.28 10.86 16.13
CA ASP A 81 0.05 11.12 16.68
C ASP A 81 1.19 10.38 15.94
N LEU A 82 0.97 10.04 14.67
CA LEU A 82 2.00 9.48 13.80
C LEU A 82 2.68 10.60 13.00
N GLN A 83 3.93 10.36 12.65
CA GLN A 83 4.67 11.17 11.70
C GLN A 83 4.53 10.56 10.30
N VAL A 84 4.42 11.43 9.29
CA VAL A 84 4.15 11.04 7.92
C VAL A 84 5.08 11.78 6.98
N GLU A 85 5.76 11.03 6.10
CA GLU A 85 6.47 11.57 4.93
C GLU A 85 5.75 11.10 3.67
N VAL A 86 5.34 12.06 2.85
CA VAL A 86 4.70 11.81 1.56
C VAL A 86 5.70 12.16 0.47
N GLN A 87 5.84 11.28 -0.50
CA GLN A 87 6.63 11.54 -1.69
C GLN A 87 5.88 11.06 -2.93
N VAL A 88 5.71 11.99 -3.87
CA VAL A 88 5.38 11.69 -5.26
C VAL A 88 6.69 11.52 -6.02
N GLY A 89 6.76 10.56 -6.94
CA GLY A 89 8.01 10.22 -7.61
C GLY A 89 9.00 9.47 -6.69
N MET A 90 8.51 8.73 -5.69
CA MET A 90 9.38 7.95 -4.81
C MET A 90 10.14 6.90 -5.62
N SER A 91 11.47 6.81 -5.43
CA SER A 91 12.26 5.75 -6.07
C SER A 91 12.13 4.44 -5.29
N LEU A 92 12.34 3.31 -5.98
CA LEU A 92 12.46 2.00 -5.31
C LEU A 92 13.55 1.99 -4.23
N GLY A 93 14.67 2.70 -4.46
CA GLY A 93 15.73 2.85 -3.47
C GLY A 93 15.24 3.55 -2.20
N ARG A 94 14.42 4.60 -2.36
CA ARG A 94 13.80 5.32 -1.25
C ARG A 94 12.78 4.46 -0.50
N LEU A 95 11.93 3.73 -1.23
CA LEU A 95 11.02 2.75 -0.64
C LEU A 95 11.78 1.72 0.20
N LYS A 96 12.78 1.05 -0.39
CA LYS A 96 13.62 0.06 0.31
C LYS A 96 14.34 0.67 1.53
N SER A 97 14.75 1.93 1.46
CA SER A 97 15.32 2.66 2.60
C SER A 97 14.35 2.75 3.77
N TRP A 98 13.09 3.15 3.53
CA TRP A 98 12.04 3.15 4.57
C TRP A 98 11.85 1.79 5.21
N LEU A 99 11.71 0.76 4.37
CA LEU A 99 11.52 -0.62 4.84
C LEU A 99 12.71 -1.11 5.69
N ASN A 100 13.94 -0.74 5.33
CA ASN A 100 15.13 -1.06 6.14
C ASN A 100 15.16 -0.36 7.50
N ARG A 101 14.47 0.76 7.67
CA ARG A 101 14.29 1.41 8.98
C ARG A 101 13.08 0.89 9.75
N GLY A 102 12.41 -0.16 9.26
CA GLY A 102 11.19 -0.69 9.88
C GLY A 102 10.00 0.27 9.75
N VAL A 103 9.97 1.09 8.70
CA VAL A 103 8.89 2.04 8.43
C VAL A 103 8.06 1.51 7.24
N PRO A 104 6.77 1.17 7.45
CA PRO A 104 5.88 0.78 6.36
C PRO A 104 5.56 1.96 5.46
N VAL A 105 5.29 1.66 4.19
CA VAL A 105 4.98 2.67 3.17
C VAL A 105 3.71 2.29 2.45
N ILE A 106 2.66 3.11 2.58
CA ILE A 106 1.46 2.95 1.73
C ILE A 106 1.85 3.38 0.31
N CYS A 107 1.59 2.51 -0.66
CA CYS A 107 1.83 2.75 -2.08
C CYS A 107 0.49 2.71 -2.82
N SER A 108 0.26 3.67 -3.72
CA SER A 108 -0.90 3.66 -4.63
C SER A 108 -0.52 3.03 -5.95
N ILE A 109 -1.17 1.93 -6.33
CA ILE A 109 -0.84 1.15 -7.51
C ILE A 109 -2.07 0.90 -8.38
N GLN A 110 -1.86 0.60 -9.66
CA GLN A 110 -2.85 -0.09 -10.48
C GLN A 110 -2.87 -1.57 -10.10
N ALA A 111 -4.03 -2.05 -9.67
CA ALA A 111 -4.25 -3.43 -9.25
C ALA A 111 -4.58 -4.37 -10.40
N TYR A 112 -5.07 -3.88 -11.55
CA TYR A 112 -5.57 -4.72 -12.63
C TYR A 112 -5.03 -4.33 -14.00
N SER A 113 -4.78 -5.33 -14.86
CA SER A 113 -4.48 -5.15 -16.27
C SER A 113 -5.07 -6.31 -17.09
N PRO A 114 -5.61 -6.07 -18.30
CA PRO A 114 -6.24 -7.12 -19.11
C PRO A 114 -5.30 -8.29 -19.45
N HIS A 115 -3.98 -8.10 -19.38
CA HIS A 115 -2.99 -9.17 -19.38
C HIS A 115 -1.95 -8.96 -18.27
N VAL A 116 -1.49 -10.06 -17.65
CA VAL A 116 -0.37 -10.04 -16.70
C VAL A 116 0.87 -9.48 -17.41
N GLY A 117 1.49 -8.46 -16.82
CA GLY A 117 2.62 -7.75 -17.41
C GLY A 117 2.25 -6.72 -18.49
N SER A 118 0.96 -6.48 -18.77
CA SER A 118 0.51 -5.41 -19.68
C SER A 118 0.05 -4.14 -18.97
N TYR A 119 0.60 -3.86 -17.79
CA TYR A 119 0.38 -2.58 -17.12
C TYR A 119 0.90 -1.45 -17.99
N SER A 120 0.14 -0.37 -18.01
CA SER A 120 0.42 0.80 -18.83
C SER A 120 0.35 2.03 -17.96
N LEU A 121 1.35 2.91 -18.07
CA LEU A 121 1.38 4.21 -17.41
C LEU A 121 0.20 5.13 -17.76
N ASN A 122 -0.63 4.73 -18.73
CA ASN A 122 -1.80 5.45 -19.20
C ASN A 122 -3.13 4.84 -18.71
N GLN A 123 -3.13 3.73 -17.97
CA GLN A 123 -4.32 3.12 -17.37
C GLN A 123 -4.39 3.52 -15.89
N ASN A 124 -5.49 4.16 -15.46
CA ASN A 124 -5.65 4.69 -14.12
C ASN A 124 -7.09 4.49 -13.61
N ASP A 125 -7.68 3.35 -13.95
CA ASP A 125 -9.08 3.00 -13.66
C ASP A 125 -9.21 1.98 -12.51
N SER A 126 -8.09 1.44 -12.05
CA SER A 126 -8.02 0.30 -11.14
C SER A 126 -7.08 0.57 -9.96
N GLY A 127 -7.25 1.75 -9.35
CA GLY A 127 -6.48 2.22 -8.21
C GLY A 127 -6.59 1.35 -6.96
N HIS A 128 -5.48 1.13 -6.26
CA HIS A 128 -5.43 0.31 -5.06
C HIS A 128 -4.29 0.70 -4.14
N TYR A 129 -4.57 0.77 -2.82
CA TYR A 129 -3.53 0.98 -1.82
C TYR A 129 -3.03 -0.33 -1.25
N VAL A 130 -1.72 -0.53 -1.30
CA VAL A 130 -1.01 -1.63 -0.66
C VAL A 130 0.07 -1.09 0.29
N VAL A 131 0.46 -1.86 1.30
CA VAL A 131 1.46 -1.39 2.29
C VAL A 131 2.75 -2.17 2.15
N GLY A 132 3.81 -1.51 1.69
CA GLY A 132 5.14 -2.09 1.60
C GLY A 132 5.67 -2.48 2.97
N VAL A 133 6.08 -3.74 3.11
CA VAL A 133 6.54 -4.34 4.39
C VAL A 133 7.88 -5.06 4.27
N GLY A 134 8.35 -5.32 3.06
CA GLY A 134 9.53 -6.15 2.86
C GLY A 134 10.00 -6.20 1.41
N TYR A 135 11.15 -6.82 1.20
CA TYR A 135 11.69 -7.14 -0.12
C TYR A 135 12.76 -8.23 -0.01
N ASP A 136 13.06 -8.92 -1.12
CA ASP A 136 14.13 -9.92 -1.19
C ASP A 136 15.25 -9.53 -2.17
N SER A 137 16.28 -10.38 -2.26
CA SER A 137 17.42 -10.21 -3.17
C SER A 137 17.11 -10.57 -4.63
N GLU A 138 15.98 -11.23 -4.88
CA GLU A 138 15.53 -11.59 -6.24
C GLU A 138 14.73 -10.48 -6.90
N GLY A 139 14.53 -9.35 -6.21
CA GLY A 139 13.86 -8.17 -6.76
C GLY A 139 12.37 -8.11 -6.43
N TYR A 140 11.85 -8.99 -5.57
CA TYR A 140 10.45 -8.91 -5.12
C TYR A 140 10.28 -7.92 -3.99
N LEU A 141 9.19 -7.16 -4.06
CA LEU A 141 8.65 -6.34 -3.00
C LEU A 141 7.45 -7.06 -2.39
N TYR A 142 7.35 -7.01 -1.06
CA TYR A 142 6.26 -7.62 -0.31
C TYR A 142 5.37 -6.56 0.30
N PHE A 143 4.07 -6.78 0.20
CA PHE A 143 3.05 -5.86 0.65
C PHE A 143 2.02 -6.55 1.54
N MET A 144 1.57 -5.89 2.61
CA MET A 144 0.26 -6.20 3.18
C MET A 144 -0.79 -5.63 2.23
N ASP A 145 -1.59 -6.53 1.67
CA ASP A 145 -2.66 -6.20 0.72
C ASP A 145 -4.02 -6.28 1.42
N PRO A 146 -4.76 -5.16 1.51
CA PRO A 146 -6.12 -5.14 2.05
C PRO A 146 -7.12 -6.00 1.29
N ASP A 147 -6.91 -6.25 -0.01
CA ASP A 147 -7.80 -7.13 -0.79
C ASP A 147 -7.51 -8.59 -0.44
N SER A 148 -8.56 -9.34 -0.12
CA SER A 148 -8.47 -10.74 0.25
C SER A 148 -8.55 -11.70 -0.94
N GLN A 149 -8.98 -11.21 -2.11
CA GLN A 149 -9.12 -12.03 -3.33
C GLN A 149 -7.76 -12.35 -3.98
N SER A 150 -6.71 -11.58 -3.68
CA SER A 150 -5.35 -11.82 -4.13
C SER A 150 -4.61 -12.92 -3.33
N ARG A 151 -5.26 -13.52 -2.34
CA ARG A 151 -4.62 -14.42 -1.38
C ARG A 151 -4.74 -15.87 -1.81
N VAL A 152 -3.66 -16.62 -1.59
CA VAL A 152 -3.60 -18.06 -1.79
C VAL A 152 -3.55 -18.74 -0.42
N PRO A 153 -4.69 -19.24 0.12
CA PRO A 153 -4.78 -19.79 1.48
C PRO A 153 -3.81 -20.94 1.77
N GLU A 154 -3.35 -21.64 0.73
CA GLU A 154 -2.42 -22.76 0.81
C GLU A 154 -0.96 -22.33 1.05
N LEU A 155 -0.64 -21.04 0.91
CA LEU A 155 0.68 -20.52 1.22
C LEU A 155 0.86 -20.29 2.73
N PRO A 156 2.09 -20.48 3.27
CA PRO A 156 2.37 -20.27 4.68
C PRO A 156 2.25 -18.80 5.14
N ASN A 157 2.25 -17.85 4.21
CA ASN A 157 2.12 -16.41 4.48
C ASN A 157 1.07 -15.78 3.53
N PRO A 158 -0.22 -16.14 3.64
CA PRO A 158 -1.25 -15.69 2.70
C PRO A 158 -1.60 -14.21 2.85
N ALA A 159 -1.07 -13.54 3.88
CA ALA A 159 -1.32 -12.13 4.16
C ALA A 159 -0.44 -11.17 3.33
N TYR A 160 0.59 -11.68 2.63
CA TYR A 160 1.51 -10.83 1.87
C TYR A 160 1.43 -11.09 0.38
N ALA A 161 1.20 -10.01 -0.35
CA ALA A 161 1.25 -9.98 -1.79
C ALA A 161 2.68 -9.68 -2.27
N ALA A 162 3.12 -10.29 -3.36
CA ALA A 162 4.45 -10.12 -3.93
C ALA A 162 4.39 -9.53 -5.34
N ILE A 163 5.15 -8.45 -5.58
CA ILE A 163 5.28 -7.80 -6.89
C ILE A 163 6.77 -7.72 -7.22
N HIS A 164 7.18 -8.18 -8.41
CA HIS A 164 8.55 -7.97 -8.86
C HIS A 164 8.79 -6.47 -9.11
N GLN A 165 9.98 -5.96 -8.80
CA GLN A 165 10.28 -4.53 -8.87
C GLN A 165 10.06 -3.91 -10.26
N GLU A 166 10.25 -4.69 -11.33
CA GLU A 166 9.98 -4.23 -12.70
C GLU A 166 8.48 -4.03 -12.93
N ASP A 167 7.65 -4.98 -12.48
CA ASP A 167 6.20 -4.86 -12.54
C ASP A 167 5.72 -3.68 -11.67
N MET A 168 6.27 -3.54 -10.45
CA MET A 168 5.93 -2.42 -9.56
C MET A 168 6.13 -1.07 -10.25
N LEU A 169 7.24 -0.87 -10.98
CA LEU A 169 7.50 0.38 -11.69
C LEU A 169 6.48 0.68 -12.80
N LEU A 170 5.86 -0.36 -13.37
CA LEU A 170 4.86 -0.20 -14.43
C LEU A 170 3.46 0.12 -13.91
N ARG A 171 3.16 -0.19 -12.64
CA ARG A 171 1.83 -0.01 -12.02
C ARG A 171 1.83 0.90 -10.81
N TRP A 172 2.96 1.46 -10.39
CA TRP A 172 3.02 2.39 -9.26
C TRP A 172 2.57 3.80 -9.68
N HIS A 173 1.30 3.92 -10.05
CA HIS A 173 0.64 5.17 -10.36
C HIS A 173 -0.86 5.00 -10.22
N ASP A 174 -1.57 6.10 -10.00
CA ASP A 174 -3.03 6.11 -9.99
C ASP A 174 -3.60 7.52 -10.24
N ASN A 175 -4.89 7.58 -10.53
CA ASN A 175 -5.66 8.81 -10.50
C ASN A 175 -6.11 9.11 -9.06
N GLU A 176 -5.30 9.89 -8.33
CA GLU A 176 -5.58 10.37 -6.97
C GLU A 176 -6.51 11.61 -6.94
N GLY A 177 -7.11 11.94 -8.08
CA GLY A 177 -8.08 13.00 -8.24
C GLY A 177 -9.51 12.50 -8.07
N THR A 178 -10.46 13.33 -8.50
CA THR A 178 -11.88 12.93 -8.58
C THR A 178 -12.26 12.66 -10.03
N VAL A 179 -13.43 12.05 -10.25
CA VAL A 179 -14.00 11.85 -11.61
C VAL A 179 -14.07 13.17 -12.39
N THR A 180 -14.31 14.29 -11.71
CA THR A 180 -14.44 15.62 -12.36
C THR A 180 -13.13 16.40 -12.46
N HIS A 181 -12.14 16.05 -11.63
CA HIS A 181 -10.84 16.69 -11.57
C HIS A 181 -9.77 15.60 -11.39
N PRO A 182 -9.41 14.88 -12.46
CA PRO A 182 -8.43 13.81 -12.38
C PRO A 182 -7.04 14.38 -12.10
N GLU A 183 -6.26 13.61 -11.33
CA GLU A 183 -4.89 13.93 -10.94
C GLU A 183 -4.06 12.65 -10.96
N ILE A 184 -3.27 12.47 -12.02
CA ILE A 184 -2.41 11.29 -12.14
C ILE A 184 -1.16 11.49 -11.29
N VAL A 185 -0.96 10.62 -10.31
CA VAL A 185 0.18 10.64 -9.40
C VAL A 185 1.03 9.40 -9.66
N TYR A 186 2.32 9.62 -9.91
CA TYR A 186 3.29 8.55 -10.11
C TYR A 186 4.12 8.33 -8.85
N HIS A 187 4.37 7.06 -8.56
CA HIS A 187 5.18 6.58 -7.45
C HIS A 187 4.83 7.23 -6.11
N LEU A 188 3.53 7.28 -5.79
CA LEU A 188 3.06 7.78 -4.49
C LEU A 188 3.48 6.82 -3.39
N GLY A 189 4.33 7.29 -2.48
CA GLY A 189 4.67 6.58 -1.25
C GLY A 189 4.38 7.44 -0.02
N ILE A 190 3.74 6.84 0.98
CA ILE A 190 3.39 7.47 2.25
C ILE A 190 4.04 6.66 3.38
N ALA A 191 5.20 7.11 3.82
CA ALA A 191 5.93 6.49 4.92
C ALA A 191 5.37 7.00 6.26
N ILE A 192 4.99 6.08 7.15
CA ILE A 192 4.30 6.41 8.41
C ILE A 192 5.00 5.72 9.58
N CYS A 193 5.30 6.47 10.64
CA CYS A 193 5.90 5.90 11.87
C CYS A 193 5.56 6.73 13.12
N PRO A 194 5.85 6.25 14.34
CA PRO A 194 5.74 7.05 15.56
C PRO A 194 6.65 8.28 15.52
N LYS A 195 6.22 9.41 16.09
CA LYS A 195 6.99 10.68 16.14
C LYS A 195 8.35 10.58 16.84
N ASP A 196 8.47 9.65 17.79
CA ASP A 196 9.71 9.43 18.53
C ASP A 196 10.70 8.54 17.77
N SER A 197 10.33 8.06 16.58
CA SER A 197 11.18 7.20 15.77
C SER A 197 12.39 7.98 15.24
N PRO A 198 13.62 7.51 15.48
CA PRO A 198 14.84 8.14 14.93
C PRO A 198 14.85 8.18 13.40
N CYS A 199 14.03 7.34 12.77
CA CYS A 199 13.99 7.08 11.35
C CYS A 199 13.74 8.39 10.55
N LEU A 200 12.88 9.32 10.98
CA LEU A 200 12.61 10.54 10.20
C LEU A 200 13.57 11.71 10.46
N ARG A 201 14.54 11.57 11.38
CA ARG A 201 15.46 12.68 11.75
C ARG A 201 16.66 12.83 10.81
N VAL A 202 16.91 11.86 9.94
CA VAL A 202 17.99 11.94 8.96
C VAL A 202 17.44 12.53 7.66
N ARG A 203 17.70 13.81 7.42
CA ARG A 203 17.52 14.40 6.09
C ARG A 203 18.50 13.70 5.15
N ILE A 204 18.00 12.76 4.36
CA ILE A 204 18.79 12.19 3.26
C ILE A 204 18.73 13.22 2.14
N ILE A 205 19.87 13.80 1.86
CA ILE A 205 20.11 14.63 0.70
C ILE A 205 20.16 13.66 -0.48
N ASP A 206 19.31 13.89 -1.48
CA ASP A 206 19.36 13.15 -2.76
C ASP A 206 20.70 13.38 -3.48
#